data_AF-A0AAU5CP62-F1
#
_entry.id   AF-A0AAU5CP62-F1
#
_cell.length_a   1.000
_cell.length_b   1.000
_cell.length_c   1.000
_cell.angle_alpha   90.00
_cell.angle_beta   90.00
_cell.angle_gamma   90.00
#
_symmetry.space_group_name_H-M   'P 1'
#
loop_
_entity.id
_entity.type
_entity.pdbx_description
1 polymer ?
#
loop_
_entity_poly.entity_id
_entity_poly.type
_entity_poly.pdbx_seq_one_letter_code
_entity_poly.pdbx_strand_id
1 'polypeptide(L)'
;MDEQDSVQRADIDRIIDPLRTNMPEAGDFGFEAIRQLGNPVPLLVQNDGKELLQLWLEPFGQDYWLKPGEAAYVTSYGTWNDHPFETIHEPGCLTVWATSWFATVSDLDGNEFPPGRREPT
;
A
#
# COMPACT_ATOMS: atom_id res chain seq x y z
N MET A 1 32.17 6.32 -4.10
CA MET A 1 30.87 6.95 -3.81
C MET A 1 29.90 6.16 -4.65
N ASP A 2 29.34 5.16 -4.00
CA ASP A 2 29.11 3.85 -4.61
C ASP A 2 27.69 3.77 -5.13
N GLU A 3 27.50 3.17 -6.31
CA GLU A 3 26.19 3.06 -6.97
C GLU A 3 25.14 2.39 -6.07
N GLN A 4 25.56 1.51 -5.15
CA GLN A 4 24.69 0.90 -4.13
C GLN A 4 24.03 1.91 -3.19
N ASP A 5 24.74 2.96 -2.76
CA ASP A 5 24.18 4.02 -1.92
C ASP A 5 23.12 4.84 -2.67
N SER A 6 23.27 4.95 -3.99
CA SER A 6 22.35 5.72 -4.84
C SER A 6 21.06 4.96 -5.14
N VAL A 7 21.16 3.64 -5.37
CA VAL A 7 20.00 2.75 -5.58
C VAL A 7 19.18 2.63 -4.30
N GLN A 8 19.85 2.43 -3.17
CA GLN A 8 19.18 2.33 -1.87
C GLN A 8 18.45 3.62 -1.49
N ARG A 9 19.00 4.80 -1.82
CA ARG A 9 18.30 6.08 -1.61
C ARG A 9 17.08 6.24 -2.52
N ALA A 10 17.16 5.84 -3.78
CA ALA A 10 16.04 5.94 -4.71
C ALA A 10 14.86 5.04 -4.28
N ASP A 11 15.14 3.83 -3.78
CA ASP A 11 14.12 2.92 -3.26
C ASP A 11 13.46 3.47 -2.00
N ILE A 12 14.24 4.14 -1.14
CA ILE A 12 13.75 4.81 0.07
C ILE A 12 12.88 6.02 -0.30
N ASP A 13 13.33 6.85 -1.23
CA ASP A 13 12.60 8.04 -1.68
C ASP A 13 11.24 7.66 -2.29
N ARG A 14 11.19 6.55 -3.05
CA ARG A 14 9.93 6.00 -3.61
C ARG A 14 8.93 5.56 -2.54
N ILE A 15 9.40 5.13 -1.36
CA ILE A 15 8.55 4.79 -0.21
C ILE A 15 8.16 6.06 0.57
N ILE A 16 9.06 7.05 0.66
CA ILE A 16 8.87 8.29 1.43
C ILE A 16 7.93 9.28 0.74
N ASP A 17 7.99 9.40 -0.58
CA ASP A 17 7.28 10.47 -1.29
C ASP A 17 5.75 10.42 -1.12
N PRO A 18 5.09 9.23 -1.17
CA PRO A 18 3.68 9.11 -0.84
C PRO A 18 3.39 9.41 0.64
N LEU A 19 4.29 9.03 1.55
CA LEU A 19 4.21 9.30 2.99
C LEU A 19 4.23 10.81 3.29
N ARG A 20 5.17 11.54 2.68
CA ARG A 20 5.31 12.99 2.84
C ARG A 20 4.10 13.75 2.28
N THR A 21 3.54 13.26 1.18
CA THR A 21 2.35 13.84 0.55
C THR A 21 1.11 13.71 1.43
N ASN A 22 0.95 12.57 2.10
CA ASN A 22 -0.23 12.28 2.93
C ASN A 22 -0.07 12.68 4.41
N MET A 23 1.15 12.95 4.88
CA MET A 23 1.45 13.32 6.27
C MET A 23 2.41 14.53 6.36
N PRO A 24 2.00 15.74 5.93
CA PRO A 24 2.90 16.90 5.87
C PRO A 24 3.42 17.40 7.23
N GLU A 25 2.77 17.00 8.33
CA GLU A 25 3.17 17.35 9.71
C GLU A 25 3.93 16.24 10.45
N ALA A 26 4.05 15.05 9.86
CA ALA A 26 4.98 14.06 10.41
C ALA A 26 6.41 14.53 10.09
N GLY A 27 7.26 14.57 11.11
CA GLY A 27 8.61 15.11 11.02
C GLY A 27 9.56 14.30 10.12
N ASP A 28 10.81 14.14 10.57
CA ASP A 28 11.89 13.57 9.75
C ASP A 28 11.56 12.15 9.24
N PHE A 29 11.33 12.00 7.94
CA PHE A 29 11.04 10.72 7.26
C PHE A 29 12.33 9.98 6.86
N GLY A 30 13.40 10.10 7.63
CA GLY A 30 14.63 9.36 7.36
C GLY A 30 14.43 7.84 7.40
N PHE A 31 15.31 7.09 6.75
CA PHE A 31 15.32 5.61 6.74
C PHE A 31 15.13 4.97 8.14
N GLU A 32 15.74 5.58 9.17
CA GLU A 32 15.60 5.14 10.56
C GLU A 32 14.21 5.45 11.17
N ALA A 33 13.56 6.54 10.75
CA ALA A 33 12.19 6.85 11.17
C ALA A 33 11.18 5.89 10.52
N ILE A 34 11.39 5.50 9.26
CA ILE A 34 10.59 4.47 8.56
C ILE A 34 10.77 3.11 9.23
N ARG A 35 11.99 2.75 9.63
CA ARG A 35 12.24 1.54 10.44
C ARG A 35 11.58 1.60 11.82
N GLN A 36 11.45 2.80 12.40
CA GLN A 36 10.69 3.01 13.64
C GLN A 36 9.16 2.97 13.43
N LEU A 37 8.65 3.02 12.19
CA LEU A 37 7.23 2.82 11.91
C LEU A 37 6.80 1.36 12.14
N GLY A 38 7.71 0.41 12.36
CA GLY A 38 7.43 -1.01 12.55
C GLY A 38 7.77 -1.85 11.32
N ASN A 39 7.79 -3.18 11.46
CA ASN A 39 8.08 -4.08 10.34
C ASN A 39 6.96 -3.96 9.28
N PRO A 40 7.24 -3.67 8.00
CA PRO A 40 6.21 -3.68 6.98
C PRO A 40 5.66 -5.10 6.81
N VAL A 41 4.33 -5.23 6.80
CA VAL A 41 3.66 -6.51 6.51
C VAL A 41 2.85 -6.37 5.23
N PRO A 42 3.25 -7.03 4.13
CA PRO A 42 2.50 -7.01 2.89
C PRO A 42 1.38 -8.06 2.87
N LEU A 43 0.24 -7.68 2.31
CA LEU A 43 -0.86 -8.54 1.91
C LEU A 43 -0.99 -8.48 0.39
N LEU A 44 -0.81 -9.62 -0.29
CA LEU A 44 -1.07 -9.73 -1.72
C LEU A 44 -2.58 -9.83 -1.97
N VAL A 45 -3.09 -8.92 -2.80
CA VAL A 45 -4.43 -8.96 -3.36
C VAL A 45 -4.32 -9.28 -4.84
N GLN A 46 -4.95 -10.36 -5.28
CA GLN A 46 -4.92 -10.81 -6.67
C GLN A 46 -6.34 -11.00 -7.19
N ASN A 47 -6.65 -10.42 -8.34
CA ASN A 47 -7.93 -10.60 -9.01
C ASN A 47 -7.85 -11.75 -10.02
N ASP A 48 -8.07 -12.98 -9.56
CA ASP A 48 -8.22 -14.14 -10.45
C ASP A 48 -9.63 -14.29 -11.06
N GLY A 49 -10.50 -13.30 -10.81
CA GLY A 49 -11.85 -13.24 -11.34
C GLY A 49 -11.88 -12.87 -12.83
N LYS A 50 -13.10 -12.85 -13.39
CA LYS A 50 -13.36 -12.43 -14.77
C LYS A 50 -13.85 -10.98 -14.87
N GLU A 51 -14.10 -10.35 -13.73
CA GLU A 51 -14.66 -9.01 -13.62
C GLU A 51 -13.68 -8.09 -12.88
N LEU A 52 -13.92 -6.79 -12.93
CA LEU A 52 -13.18 -5.82 -12.11
C LEU A 52 -13.41 -6.10 -10.62
N LEU A 53 -12.33 -6.09 -9.85
CA LEU A 53 -12.37 -6.19 -8.39
C LEU A 53 -12.10 -4.80 -7.80
N GLN A 54 -13.06 -4.28 -7.03
CA GLN A 54 -12.81 -3.13 -6.17
C GLN A 54 -11.99 -3.60 -4.97
N LEU A 55 -10.92 -2.88 -4.65
CA LEU A 55 -10.17 -3.00 -3.40
C LEU A 55 -10.42 -1.73 -2.59
N TRP A 56 -11.08 -1.87 -1.45
CA TRP A 56 -11.40 -0.76 -0.54
C TRP A 56 -10.49 -0.82 0.68
N LEU A 57 -9.68 0.22 0.90
CA LEU A 57 -8.70 0.30 1.96
C LEU A 57 -9.22 1.15 3.14
N GLU A 58 -9.49 0.48 4.25
CA GLU A 58 -9.90 1.09 5.52
C GLU A 58 -8.73 1.11 6.53
N PRO A 59 -8.72 2.04 7.51
CA PRO A 59 -9.68 3.12 7.75
C PRO A 59 -9.47 4.36 6.85
N PHE A 60 -8.66 4.23 5.79
CA PHE A 60 -8.20 5.37 4.98
C PHE A 60 -9.22 5.83 3.93
N GLY A 61 -10.30 5.08 3.70
CA GLY A 61 -11.36 5.43 2.75
C GLY A 61 -10.87 5.54 1.30
N GLN A 62 -9.85 4.76 0.91
CA GLN A 62 -9.26 4.79 -0.42
C GLN A 62 -9.73 3.59 -1.25
N ASP A 63 -10.05 3.81 -2.52
CA ASP A 63 -10.44 2.74 -3.44
C ASP A 63 -9.43 2.53 -4.56
N TYR A 64 -9.26 1.26 -4.91
CA TYR A 64 -8.42 0.77 -5.99
C TYR A 64 -9.21 -0.22 -6.83
N TRP A 65 -8.81 -0.43 -8.07
CA TRP A 65 -9.53 -1.27 -9.01
C TRP A 65 -8.54 -2.17 -9.74
N LEU A 66 -8.69 -3.49 -9.56
CA LEU A 66 -7.85 -4.50 -10.18
C LEU A 66 -8.62 -5.12 -11.35
N LYS A 67 -8.04 -5.08 -12.55
CA LYS A 67 -8.52 -5.84 -13.71
C LYS A 67 -8.35 -7.34 -13.49
N PRO A 68 -9.09 -8.19 -14.24
CA PRO A 68 -8.81 -9.62 -14.30
C PRO A 68 -7.32 -9.90 -14.56
N GLY A 69 -6.69 -10.66 -13.66
CA GLY A 69 -5.27 -11.01 -13.69
C GLY A 69 -4.32 -9.98 -13.08
N GLU A 70 -4.79 -8.80 -12.64
CA GLU A 70 -3.94 -7.83 -11.92
C GLU A 70 -3.82 -8.20 -10.44
N ALA A 71 -2.72 -7.75 -9.83
CA ALA A 71 -2.44 -7.90 -8.42
C ALA A 71 -1.80 -6.63 -7.85
N ALA A 72 -2.00 -6.43 -6.56
CA ALA A 72 -1.44 -5.34 -5.78
C ALA A 72 -1.05 -5.81 -4.38
N TYR A 73 -0.05 -5.18 -3.78
CA TYR A 73 0.29 -5.36 -2.38
C TYR A 73 -0.33 -4.24 -1.57
N VAL A 74 -1.12 -4.59 -0.55
CA VAL A 74 -1.46 -3.68 0.55
C VAL A 74 -0.43 -3.89 1.64
N THR A 75 0.35 -2.86 1.98
CA THR A 75 1.39 -2.97 3.01
C THR A 75 1.00 -2.17 4.23
N SER A 76 0.98 -2.82 5.40
CA SER A 76 0.71 -2.21 6.70
C SER A 76 2.03 -1.86 7.37
N TYR A 77 2.13 -0.65 7.92
CA TYR A 77 3.29 -0.16 8.66
C TYR A 77 2.81 0.21 10.05
N GLY A 78 3.37 -0.37 11.10
CA GLY A 78 2.95 0.00 12.46
C GLY A 78 3.32 -0.97 13.55
N THR A 79 2.76 -0.70 14.72
CA THR A 79 2.49 -1.72 15.71
C THR A 79 1.04 -2.17 15.53
N TRP A 80 0.79 -3.48 15.55
CA TRP A 80 -0.54 -4.08 15.47
C TRP A 80 -0.64 -5.22 16.50
N ASN A 81 -1.84 -5.56 16.93
CA ASN A 81 -2.08 -6.65 17.89
C ASN A 81 -2.17 -8.00 17.17
N ASP A 82 -1.05 -8.49 16.65
CA ASP A 82 -0.87 -9.76 15.90
C ASP A 82 -1.66 -9.91 14.58
N HIS A 83 -2.65 -9.06 14.33
CA HIS A 83 -3.46 -9.02 13.12
C HIS A 83 -3.24 -7.71 12.35
N PRO A 84 -2.32 -7.65 11.36
CA PRO A 84 -2.02 -6.42 10.62
C PRO A 84 -3.15 -5.99 9.66
N PHE A 85 -4.03 -6.94 9.33
CA PHE A 85 -5.18 -6.74 8.46
C PHE A 85 -6.41 -7.48 8.96
N GLU A 86 -7.58 -6.90 8.72
CA GLU A 86 -8.85 -7.61 8.64
C GLU A 86 -9.38 -7.51 7.21
N THR A 87 -10.09 -8.53 6.72
CA THR A 87 -10.53 -8.58 5.32
C THR A 87 -11.99 -9.00 5.22
N ILE A 88 -12.77 -8.28 4.44
CA ILE A 88 -14.17 -8.61 4.11
C ILE A 88 -14.26 -8.76 2.60
N HIS A 89 -14.73 -9.91 2.14
CA HIS A 89 -14.88 -10.19 0.71
C HIS A 89 -16.37 -10.28 0.33
N GLU A 90 -16.76 -9.47 -0.64
CA GLU A 90 -18.09 -9.38 -1.22
C GLU A 90 -18.01 -9.55 -2.74
N PRO A 91 -19.12 -9.86 -3.44
CA PRO A 91 -19.11 -9.95 -4.89
C PRO A 91 -18.59 -8.65 -5.54
N GLY A 92 -17.42 -8.73 -6.19
CA GLY A 92 -16.79 -7.60 -6.87
C GLY A 92 -16.06 -6.60 -5.96
N CYS A 93 -15.97 -6.85 -4.65
CA CYS A 93 -15.30 -5.97 -3.70
C CYS A 93 -14.51 -6.75 -2.64
N LEU A 94 -13.27 -6.34 -2.40
CA LEU A 94 -12.47 -6.75 -1.25
C LEU A 94 -12.17 -5.52 -0.40
N THR A 95 -12.69 -5.51 0.83
CA THR A 95 -12.31 -4.51 1.82
C THR A 95 -11.14 -5.04 2.64
N VAL A 96 -10.05 -4.27 2.70
CA VAL A 96 -8.88 -4.53 3.54
C VAL A 96 -8.82 -3.44 4.59
N TRP A 97 -8.96 -3.83 5.85
CA TRP A 97 -8.78 -2.95 6.99
C TRP A 97 -7.36 -3.09 7.51
N ALA A 98 -6.51 -2.07 7.32
CA ALA A 98 -5.22 -2.02 7.98
C ALA A 98 -5.43 -1.62 9.45
N THR A 99 -5.01 -2.48 10.36
CA THR A 99 -5.16 -2.27 11.82
C THR A 99 -4.05 -1.41 12.40
N SER A 100 -3.08 -1.03 11.56
CA SER A 100 -2.03 -0.10 11.87
C SER A 100 -2.44 1.34 11.58
N TRP A 101 -1.62 2.29 12.02
CA TRP A 101 -1.76 3.70 11.73
C TRP A 101 -1.49 4.12 10.26
N PHE A 102 -0.87 3.25 9.44
CA PHE A 102 -0.52 3.62 8.07
C PHE A 102 -0.48 2.40 7.12
N ALA A 103 -0.98 2.58 5.90
CA ALA A 103 -0.87 1.59 4.83
C ALA A 103 -0.62 2.20 3.46
N THR A 104 0.04 1.44 2.58
CA THR A 104 0.25 1.78 1.17
C THR A 104 -0.29 0.69 0.26
N VAL A 105 -0.59 1.04 -0.99
CA VAL A 105 -0.89 0.06 -2.04
C VAL A 105 0.12 0.21 -3.18
N SER A 106 0.77 -0.89 -3.56
CA SER A 106 1.73 -0.92 -4.66
C SER A 106 1.44 -2.03 -5.65
N ASP A 107 1.88 -1.86 -6.90
CA ASP A 107 1.95 -2.96 -7.86
C ASP A 107 3.05 -3.98 -7.48
N LEU A 108 3.20 -5.03 -8.30
CA LEU A 108 4.19 -6.08 -8.09
C LEU A 108 5.64 -5.61 -8.29
N ASP A 109 5.85 -4.50 -9.01
CA ASP A 109 7.15 -3.86 -9.23
C ASP A 109 7.47 -2.82 -8.13
N GLY A 110 6.58 -2.66 -7.15
CA GLY A 110 6.70 -1.73 -6.03
C GLY A 110 6.34 -0.28 -6.37
N ASN A 111 5.69 0.00 -7.51
CA ASN A 111 5.21 1.35 -7.82
C ASN A 111 3.91 1.59 -7.07
N GLU A 112 3.63 2.85 -6.73
CA GLU A 112 2.32 3.20 -6.16
C GLU A 112 1.20 2.73 -7.11
N PHE A 113 0.25 1.95 -6.57
CA PHE A 113 -0.88 1.49 -7.34
C PHE A 113 -1.88 2.66 -7.47
N PRO A 114 -2.35 2.99 -8.69
CA PRO A 114 -3.14 4.19 -8.89
C PRO A 114 -4.50 4.09 -8.19
N PRO A 115 -4.87 5.06 -7.33
CA PRO A 115 -6.20 5.11 -6.73
C PRO A 115 -7.28 5.47 -7.78
N GLY A 116 -8.52 5.02 -7.53
CA GLY A 116 -9.72 5.60 -8.14
C GLY A 116 -9.95 5.38 -9.65
N ARG A 117 -9.57 4.24 -10.24
CA ARG A 117 -9.89 3.96 -11.66
C ARG A 117 -11.18 3.18 -11.89
N ARG A 118 -12.30 3.91 -12.00
CA ARG A 118 -13.39 3.54 -12.92
C ARG A 118 -13.16 4.28 -14.25
N GLU A 119 -12.54 3.63 -15.23
CA GLU A 119 -12.75 4.08 -16.61
C GLU A 119 -14.16 3.65 -17.02
N PRO A 120 -15.06 4.58 -17.39
CA PRO A 120 -16.34 4.22 -17.96
C PRO A 120 -16.11 3.67 -19.37
N THR A 121 -16.50 2.42 -19.59
CA THR A 121 -16.85 1.93 -20.94
C THR A 121 -18.08 2.63 -21.48
#